data_AF-A0A838TJQ4-F1
#
_entry.id   AF-A0A838TJQ4-F1
#
_cell.length_a   1.000
_cell.length_b   1.000
_cell.length_c   1.000
_cell.angle_alpha   90.00
_cell.angle_beta   90.00
_cell.angle_gamma   90.00
#
_symmetry.space_group_name_H-M   'P 1'
#
loop_
_entity.id
_entity.type
_entity.pdbx_description
1 polymer ?
#
loop_
_entity_poly.entity_id
_entity_poly.type
_entity_poly.pdbx_seq_one_letter_code
_entity_poly.pdbx_strand_id
1 'polypeptide(L)'
;MKLKFLLILFAAFAFTTNTVRAQVQNKERLEQSKNRYEQQKETIRNAYKRDMEALRAQTNLTHEQRKAQERVIKDRYQQQKRANQDAYNRERETLKNRRESMKDDWKDKDDKEKREWKNKDGDKKDKEEWKEKEDKEKKEKKIKKEKKSK
;
A
#
# COMPACT_ATOMS: atom_id res chain seq x y z
N MET A 1 7.82 25.27 -24.43
CA MET A 1 7.12 23.99 -24.14
C MET A 1 8.01 22.89 -23.56
N LYS A 2 9.32 22.84 -23.86
CA LYS A 2 10.23 21.75 -23.43
C LYS A 2 10.49 21.64 -21.91
N LEU A 3 10.54 22.77 -21.19
CA LEU A 3 10.82 22.79 -19.74
C LEU A 3 9.70 22.18 -18.88
N LYS A 4 8.44 22.38 -19.28
CA LYS A 4 7.26 21.84 -18.57
C LYS A 4 7.15 20.32 -18.75
N PHE A 5 7.48 19.81 -19.94
CA PHE A 5 7.54 18.37 -20.19
C PHE A 5 8.66 17.68 -19.39
N LEU A 6 9.82 18.32 -19.27
CA LEU A 6 10.93 17.78 -18.48
C LEU A 6 10.58 17.68 -16.99
N LEU A 7 9.90 18.70 -16.43
CA LEU A 7 9.43 18.70 -15.03
C LEU A 7 8.38 17.62 -14.75
N ILE A 8 7.46 17.38 -15.69
CA ILE A 8 6.44 16.32 -15.57
C ILE A 8 7.12 14.93 -15.57
N LEU A 9 8.09 14.70 -16.46
CA LEU A 9 8.86 13.45 -16.51
C LEU A 9 9.68 13.22 -15.23
N PHE A 10 10.32 14.26 -14.70
CA PHE A 10 11.05 14.17 -13.43
C PHE A 10 10.13 13.88 -12.23
N ALA A 11 8.95 14.50 -12.18
CA ALA A 11 7.97 14.24 -11.12
C ALA A 11 7.44 12.79 -11.19
N ALA A 12 7.15 12.29 -12.39
CA ALA A 12 6.74 10.90 -12.59
C ALA A 12 7.85 9.90 -12.21
N PHE A 13 9.10 10.21 -12.53
CA PHE A 13 10.26 9.37 -12.17
C PHE A 13 10.55 9.37 -10.66
N ALA A 14 10.49 10.53 -10.00
CA ALA A 14 10.65 10.63 -8.55
C ALA A 14 9.52 9.91 -7.80
N PHE A 15 8.29 9.93 -8.33
CA PHE A 15 7.13 9.28 -7.72
C PHE A 15 7.15 7.75 -7.88
N THR A 16 7.51 7.26 -9.07
CA THR A 16 7.69 5.82 -9.34
C THR A 16 8.83 5.21 -8.52
N THR A 17 9.95 5.92 -8.36
CA THR A 17 11.06 5.44 -7.52
C THR A 17 10.69 5.38 -6.03
N ASN A 18 9.93 6.35 -5.51
CA ASN A 18 9.49 6.34 -4.11
C ASN A 18 8.52 5.19 -3.78
N THR A 19 7.67 4.83 -4.72
CA THR A 19 6.66 3.77 -4.55
C THR A 19 7.24 2.37 -4.72
N VAL A 20 8.15 2.18 -5.68
CA VAL A 20 8.95 0.95 -5.78
C VAL A 20 9.76 0.74 -4.51
N ARG A 21 10.40 1.81 -3.99
CA ARG A 21 11.13 1.75 -2.70
C ARG A 21 10.22 1.32 -1.55
N ALA A 22 9.01 1.88 -1.44
CA ALA A 22 8.05 1.50 -0.40
C ALA A 22 7.58 0.04 -0.52
N GLN A 23 7.41 -0.47 -1.75
CA GLN A 23 7.06 -1.88 -1.98
C GLN A 23 8.20 -2.84 -1.60
N VAL A 24 9.45 -2.50 -1.94
CA VAL A 24 10.64 -3.27 -1.55
C VAL A 24 10.76 -3.31 -0.03
N GLN A 25 10.65 -2.17 0.65
CA GLN A 25 10.67 -2.10 2.11
C GLN A 25 9.56 -2.94 2.76
N ASN A 26 8.34 -2.95 2.20
CA ASN A 26 7.26 -3.80 2.72
C ASN A 26 7.55 -5.29 2.53
N LYS A 27 8.22 -5.70 1.44
CA LYS A 27 8.65 -7.09 1.24
C LYS A 27 9.72 -7.50 2.25
N GLU A 28 10.75 -6.67 2.43
CA GLU A 28 11.81 -6.91 3.42
C GLU A 28 11.24 -7.02 4.84
N ARG A 29 10.30 -6.13 5.21
CA ARG A 29 9.63 -6.19 6.52
C ARG A 29 8.86 -7.50 6.71
N LEU A 30 8.17 -7.98 5.67
CA LEU A 30 7.44 -9.25 5.74
C LEU A 30 8.39 -10.44 5.92
N GLU A 31 9.54 -10.41 5.25
CA GLU A 31 10.55 -11.47 5.36
C GLU A 31 11.22 -11.47 6.73
N GLN A 32 11.58 -10.30 7.25
CA GLN A 32 12.05 -10.16 8.63
C GLN A 32 11.02 -10.64 9.65
N SER A 33 9.74 -10.30 9.46
CA SER A 33 8.64 -10.77 10.31
C SER A 33 8.54 -12.30 10.32
N LYS A 34 8.62 -12.92 9.14
CA LYS A 34 8.63 -14.38 9.00
C LYS A 34 9.82 -15.01 9.72
N ASN A 35 11.01 -14.42 9.58
CA ASN A 35 12.21 -14.92 10.28
C ASN A 35 12.06 -14.82 11.80
N ARG A 36 11.56 -13.69 12.32
CA ARG A 36 11.26 -13.54 13.76
C ARG A 36 10.25 -14.57 14.25
N TYR A 37 9.19 -14.80 13.48
CA TYR A 37 8.18 -15.80 13.80
C TYR A 37 8.77 -17.22 13.92
N GLU A 38 9.60 -17.65 12.95
CA GLU A 38 10.24 -18.97 12.99
C GLU A 38 11.25 -19.09 14.14
N GLN A 39 12.05 -18.04 14.42
CA GLN A 39 12.94 -18.01 15.58
C GLN A 39 12.19 -18.13 16.91
N GLN A 40 11.10 -17.38 17.06
CA GLN A 40 10.26 -17.43 18.27
C GLN A 40 9.58 -18.79 18.41
N LYS A 41 9.12 -19.39 17.32
CA LYS A 41 8.52 -20.72 17.30
C LYS A 41 9.50 -21.79 17.78
N GLU A 42 10.76 -21.71 17.36
CA GLU A 42 11.81 -22.60 17.84
C GLU A 42 12.13 -22.36 19.32
N THR A 43 12.14 -21.11 19.76
CA THR A 43 12.36 -20.76 21.17
C THR A 43 11.23 -21.30 22.06
N ILE A 44 9.97 -21.14 21.65
CA ILE A 44 8.79 -21.67 22.35
C ILE A 44 8.84 -23.20 22.43
N ARG A 45 9.22 -23.86 21.33
CA ARG A 45 9.39 -25.32 21.29
C ARG A 45 10.48 -25.79 22.26
N ASN A 46 11.62 -25.11 22.30
CA ASN A 46 12.73 -25.47 23.17
C ASN A 46 12.43 -25.19 24.64
N ALA A 47 11.73 -24.10 24.95
CA ALA A 47 11.23 -23.83 26.29
C ALA A 47 10.28 -24.95 26.76
N TYR A 48 9.32 -25.37 25.92
CA TYR A 48 8.42 -26.47 26.25
C TYR A 48 9.16 -27.80 26.50
N LYS A 49 10.19 -28.13 25.70
CA LYS A 49 11.01 -29.33 25.93
C LYS A 49 11.70 -29.27 27.30
N ARG A 50 12.33 -28.13 27.64
CA ARG A 50 13.00 -27.94 28.92
C ARG A 50 12.03 -28.02 30.10
N ASP A 51 10.86 -27.41 29.99
CA ASP A 51 9.83 -27.46 31.04
C ASP A 51 9.36 -28.90 31.28
N MET A 52 9.17 -29.68 30.20
CA MET A 52 8.79 -31.09 30.30
C MET A 52 9.93 -31.96 30.86
N GLU A 53 11.18 -31.70 30.50
CA GLU A 53 12.35 -32.38 31.08
C GLU A 53 12.50 -32.06 32.57
N ALA A 54 12.34 -30.80 32.97
CA ALA A 54 12.36 -30.37 34.37
C ALA A 54 11.24 -31.05 35.16
N LEU A 55 10.03 -31.15 34.59
CA LEU A 55 8.93 -31.88 35.22
C LEU A 55 9.23 -33.37 35.38
N ARG A 56 9.86 -34.00 34.38
CA ARG A 56 10.28 -35.41 34.46
C ARG A 56 11.34 -35.63 35.54
N ALA A 57 12.28 -34.71 35.69
CA ALA A 57 13.33 -34.77 36.71
C ALA A 57 12.80 -34.61 38.14
N GLN A 58 11.63 -34.01 38.34
CA GLN A 58 11.00 -33.93 39.66
C GLN A 58 10.47 -35.31 40.09
N THR A 59 11.06 -35.89 41.13
CA THR A 59 10.69 -37.20 41.68
C THR A 59 9.68 -37.12 42.82
N ASN A 60 9.55 -35.95 43.47
CA ASN A 60 8.73 -35.77 44.68
C ASN A 60 7.24 -35.50 44.42
N LEU A 61 6.82 -35.49 43.15
CA LEU A 61 5.42 -35.22 42.78
C LEU A 61 4.59 -36.49 42.80
N THR A 62 3.40 -36.41 43.37
CA THR A 62 2.36 -37.44 43.15
C THR A 62 1.95 -37.47 41.67
N HIS A 63 1.33 -38.57 41.24
CA HIS A 63 0.84 -38.72 39.87
C HIS A 63 -0.15 -37.63 39.46
N GLU A 64 -1.06 -37.26 40.37
CA GLU A 64 -2.06 -36.22 40.10
C GLU A 64 -1.42 -34.84 39.98
N GLN A 65 -0.48 -34.50 40.86
CA GLN A 65 0.27 -33.24 40.78
C GLN A 65 1.10 -33.16 39.49
N ARG A 66 1.76 -34.26 39.09
CA ARG A 66 2.50 -34.33 37.83
C ARG A 66 1.57 -34.09 36.64
N LYS A 67 0.41 -34.76 36.60
CA LYS A 67 -0.60 -34.54 35.54
C LYS A 67 -1.11 -33.10 35.52
N ALA A 68 -1.34 -32.48 36.67
CA ALA A 68 -1.76 -31.09 36.74
C ALA A 68 -0.69 -30.15 36.17
N GLN A 69 0.59 -30.36 36.54
CA GLN A 69 1.71 -29.58 36.00
C GLN A 69 1.90 -29.79 34.49
N GLU A 70 1.75 -31.02 33.98
CA GLU A 70 1.80 -31.30 32.54
C GLU A 70 0.73 -30.50 31.77
N ARG A 71 -0.50 -30.41 32.31
CA ARG A 71 -1.57 -29.63 31.67
C ARG A 71 -1.20 -28.16 31.63
N VAL A 72 -0.72 -27.59 32.73
CA VAL A 72 -0.31 -26.18 32.80
C VAL A 72 0.81 -25.88 31.80
N ILE A 73 1.82 -26.76 31.70
CA ILE A 73 2.94 -26.59 30.75
C ILE A 73 2.43 -26.68 29.30
N LYS A 74 1.55 -27.65 29.00
CA LYS A 74 0.93 -27.79 27.66
C LYS A 74 0.07 -26.58 27.30
N ASP A 75 -0.75 -26.10 28.23
CA ASP A 75 -1.63 -24.95 28.01
C ASP A 75 -0.83 -23.69 27.76
N ARG A 76 0.23 -23.46 28.55
CA ARG A 76 1.17 -22.34 28.34
C ARG A 76 1.85 -22.43 26.97
N TYR A 77 2.31 -23.60 26.57
CA TYR A 77 2.93 -23.82 25.25
C TYR A 77 1.93 -23.51 24.12
N GLN A 78 0.69 -23.99 24.20
CA GLN A 78 -0.33 -23.72 23.20
C GLN A 78 -0.70 -22.23 23.16
N GLN A 79 -0.79 -21.57 24.31
CA GLN A 79 -1.04 -20.14 24.41
C GLN A 79 0.08 -19.33 23.75
N GLN A 80 1.35 -19.63 24.06
CA GLN A 80 2.50 -18.96 23.44
C GLN A 80 2.56 -19.21 21.92
N LYS A 81 2.28 -20.43 21.48
CA LYS A 81 2.21 -20.77 20.05
C LYS A 81 1.13 -19.97 19.33
N ARG A 82 -0.08 -19.87 19.91
CA ARG A 82 -1.17 -19.06 19.36
C ARG A 82 -0.81 -17.58 19.34
N ALA A 83 -0.28 -17.05 20.44
CA ALA A 83 0.14 -15.66 20.52
C ALA A 83 1.21 -15.30 19.47
N ASN A 84 2.21 -16.17 19.25
CA ASN A 84 3.22 -15.97 18.21
C ASN A 84 2.60 -16.00 16.80
N GLN A 85 1.69 -16.94 16.54
CA GLN A 85 0.96 -17.00 15.27
C GLN A 85 0.11 -15.75 15.04
N ASP A 86 -0.62 -15.29 16.07
CA ASP A 86 -1.48 -14.12 15.98
C ASP A 86 -0.67 -12.84 15.77
N ALA A 87 0.48 -12.71 16.44
CA ALA A 87 1.40 -11.60 16.24
C ALA A 87 1.88 -11.54 14.78
N TYR A 88 2.32 -12.67 14.24
CA TYR A 88 2.73 -12.78 12.83
C TYR A 88 1.57 -12.44 11.88
N ASN A 89 0.38 -12.96 12.12
CA ASN A 89 -0.80 -12.67 11.29
C ASN A 89 -1.18 -11.19 11.32
N ARG A 90 -1.13 -10.53 12.48
CA ARG A 90 -1.37 -9.08 12.60
C ARG A 90 -0.34 -8.26 11.82
N GLU A 91 0.94 -8.61 11.92
CA GLU A 91 2.00 -7.92 11.18
C GLU A 91 1.82 -8.13 9.66
N ARG A 92 1.46 -9.34 9.23
CA ARG A 92 1.16 -9.64 7.84
C ARG A 92 -0.05 -8.85 7.31
N GLU A 93 -1.15 -8.79 8.05
CA GLU A 93 -2.35 -8.03 7.65
C GLU A 93 -2.09 -6.53 7.64
N THR A 94 -1.34 -5.98 8.59
CA THR A 94 -0.97 -4.55 8.57
C THR A 94 -0.12 -4.20 7.34
N LEU A 95 0.84 -5.05 6.97
CA LEU A 95 1.63 -4.88 5.74
C LEU A 95 0.79 -5.03 4.46
N LYS A 96 -0.23 -5.90 4.49
CA LYS A 96 -1.18 -6.07 3.40
C LYS A 96 -2.08 -4.84 3.24
N ASN A 97 -2.71 -4.37 4.33
CA ASN A 97 -3.55 -3.17 4.32
C ASN A 97 -2.77 -1.94 3.88
N ARG A 98 -1.51 -1.81 4.31
CA ARG A 98 -0.62 -0.73 3.85
C ARG A 98 -0.31 -0.80 2.36
N ARG A 99 -0.24 -2.01 1.78
CA ARG A 99 -0.07 -2.20 0.34
C ARG A 99 -1.35 -1.84 -0.42
N GLU A 100 -2.51 -2.20 0.12
CA GLU A 100 -3.82 -1.90 -0.47
C GLU A 100 -4.10 -0.39 -0.43
N SER A 101 -3.88 0.28 0.71
CA SER A 101 -4.05 1.73 0.82
C SER A 101 -3.20 2.51 -0.18
N MET A 102 -1.96 2.05 -0.42
CA MET A 102 -1.11 2.65 -1.45
C MET A 102 -1.76 2.51 -2.84
N LYS A 103 -2.35 1.36 -3.19
CA LYS A 103 -3.01 1.17 -4.49
C LYS A 103 -4.24 2.06 -4.67
N ASP A 104 -4.99 2.30 -3.61
CA ASP A 104 -6.16 3.18 -3.67
C ASP A 104 -5.74 4.64 -3.86
N ASP A 105 -4.69 5.09 -3.16
CA ASP A 105 -4.08 6.41 -3.38
C ASP A 105 -3.60 6.60 -4.83
N TRP A 106 -3.13 5.52 -5.48
CA TRP A 106 -2.76 5.54 -6.90
C TRP A 106 -3.97 5.74 -7.80
N LYS A 107 -5.05 4.99 -7.56
CA LYS A 107 -6.26 5.05 -8.37
C LYS A 107 -6.92 6.43 -8.29
N ASP A 108 -6.98 7.01 -7.10
CA ASP A 108 -7.56 8.34 -6.89
C ASP A 108 -6.74 9.46 -7.54
N LYS A 109 -5.41 9.35 -7.51
CA LYS A 109 -4.53 10.32 -8.21
C LYS A 109 -4.65 10.22 -9.72
N ASP A 110 -4.65 9.02 -10.27
CA ASP A 110 -4.83 8.80 -11.71
C ASP A 110 -6.20 9.31 -12.18
N ASP A 111 -7.27 9.07 -11.41
CA ASP A 111 -8.61 9.53 -11.75
C ASP A 111 -8.78 11.04 -11.59
N LYS A 112 -8.09 11.66 -10.63
CA LYS A 112 -8.03 13.12 -10.49
C LYS A 112 -7.27 13.76 -11.65
N GLU A 113 -6.11 13.22 -12.01
CA GLU A 113 -5.33 13.73 -13.13
C GLU A 113 -6.11 13.60 -14.45
N LYS A 114 -6.76 12.45 -14.70
CA LYS A 114 -7.66 12.28 -15.86
C LYS A 114 -8.80 13.30 -15.89
N ARG A 115 -9.40 13.64 -14.74
CA ARG A 115 -10.43 14.69 -14.66
C ARG A 115 -9.88 16.07 -15.00
N GLU A 116 -8.71 16.42 -14.47
CA GLU A 116 -8.07 17.71 -14.76
C GLU A 116 -7.66 17.86 -16.23
N TRP A 117 -7.19 16.78 -16.87
CA TRP A 117 -6.91 16.76 -18.31
C TRP A 117 -8.18 16.95 -19.14
N LYS A 118 -9.26 16.22 -18.83
CA LYS A 118 -10.56 16.37 -19.52
C LYS A 118 -11.11 17.80 -19.43
N ASN A 119 -10.99 18.45 -18.27
CA ASN A 119 -11.45 19.82 -18.10
C ASN A 119 -10.60 20.82 -18.91
N LYS A 120 -9.28 20.63 -18.97
CA LYS A 120 -8.38 21.47 -19.78
C LYS A 120 -8.61 21.31 -21.29
N ASP A 121 -8.98 20.12 -21.74
CA ASP A 121 -9.30 19.88 -23.15
C ASP A 121 -10.69 20.44 -23.53
N GLY A 122 -11.65 20.40 -22.61
CA GLY A 122 -12.93 21.12 -22.73
C GLY A 122 -12.73 22.64 -22.89
N ASP A 123 -11.97 23.25 -21.97
CA ASP A 123 -11.67 24.70 -22.00
C ASP A 123 -10.92 25.14 -23.27
N LYS A 124 -10.09 24.27 -23.85
CA LYS A 124 -9.42 24.56 -25.13
C LYS A 124 -10.40 24.51 -26.30
N LYS A 125 -11.28 23.51 -26.32
CA LYS A 125 -12.27 23.32 -27.38
C LYS A 125 -13.24 24.50 -27.42
N ASP A 126 -13.68 24.96 -26.25
CA ASP A 126 -14.57 26.13 -26.12
C ASP A 126 -13.88 27.43 -26.58
N LYS A 127 -12.57 27.57 -26.30
CA LYS A 127 -11.76 28.72 -26.78
C LYS A 127 -11.52 28.71 -28.28
N GLU A 128 -11.33 27.54 -28.90
CA GLU A 128 -11.19 27.42 -30.35
C GLU A 128 -12.51 27.73 -31.06
N GLU A 129 -13.63 27.24 -30.53
CA GLU A 129 -14.96 27.51 -31.10
C GLU A 129 -15.35 28.99 -31.04
N TRP A 130 -14.99 29.68 -29.94
CA TRP A 130 -15.17 31.13 -29.82
C TRP A 130 -14.34 31.93 -30.83
N LYS A 131 -13.08 31.54 -31.05
CA LYS A 131 -12.22 32.20 -32.04
C LYS A 131 -12.74 32.01 -33.46
N GLU A 132 -13.23 30.81 -33.79
CA GLU A 132 -13.79 30.53 -35.11
C GLU A 132 -15.07 31.35 -35.37
N LYS A 133 -15.91 31.55 -34.34
CA LYS A 133 -17.10 32.42 -34.42
C LYS A 133 -16.73 33.89 -34.63
N GLU A 134 -15.75 34.41 -33.88
CA GLU A 134 -15.26 35.79 -34.07
C GLU A 134 -14.69 36.01 -35.49
N ASP A 135 -13.92 35.06 -36.00
CA ASP A 135 -13.29 35.19 -37.32
C ASP A 135 -14.32 35.12 -38.45
N LYS A 136 -15.38 34.32 -38.29
CA LYS A 136 -16.52 34.30 -39.22
C LYS A 136 -17.28 35.63 -39.19
N GLU A 137 -17.53 36.19 -37.99
CA GLU A 137 -18.24 37.46 -37.85
C GLU A 137 -17.44 38.65 -38.42
N LYS A 138 -16.11 38.67 -38.21
CA LYS A 138 -15.20 39.66 -38.81
C LYS A 138 -15.19 39.57 -40.34
N LYS A 139 -15.18 38.36 -40.90
CA LYS A 139 -15.26 38.14 -42.36
C LYS A 139 -16.60 38.61 -42.93
N GLU A 140 -17.73 38.29 -42.29
CA GLU A 140 -19.04 38.79 -42.74
C GLU A 140 -19.16 40.32 -42.68
N LYS A 141 -18.66 40.94 -41.62
CA LYS A 141 -18.63 42.42 -41.50
C LYS A 141 -17.80 43.06 -42.61
N LYS A 142 -16.70 42.43 -43.03
CA LYS A 142 -15.86 42.91 -44.12
C LYS A 142 -16.57 42.80 -45.48
N ILE A 143 -17.22 41.66 -45.76
CA ILE A 143 -18.01 41.43 -46.97
C ILE A 143 -19.21 42.40 -47.06
N LYS A 144 -19.90 42.67 -45.94
CA LYS A 144 -21.01 43.64 -45.90
C LYS A 144 -20.56 45.08 -46.13
N LYS A 145 -19.33 45.45 -45.72
CA LYS A 145 -18.76 46.78 -46.01
C LYS A 145 -18.37 46.93 -47.48
N GLU A 146 -17.78 45.90 -48.08
CA GLU A 146 -17.41 45.91 -49.51
C GLU A 146 -18.65 45.92 -50.43
N LYS A 147 -19.74 45.25 -50.03
CA LYS A 147 -21.01 45.28 -50.78
C LYS A 147 -21.80 46.60 -50.66
N LYS A 148 -21.51 47.45 -49.68
CA LYS A 148 -22.10 48.80 -49.53
C LYS A 148 -21.29 49.91 -50.23
N SER A 149 -20.13 49.57 -50.79
CA SER A 149 -19.21 50.51 -51.44
C SER A 149 -19.14 50.32 -52.96
N LYS A 150 -20.05 49.52 -53.53
CA LYS A 150 -20.34 49.41 -54.96
C LYS A 150 -21.77 49.89 -55.18
#